data_AF-D5VS70-F1
#
_entry.id   AF-D5VS70-F1
#
_cell.length_a   1.000
_cell.length_b   1.000
_cell.length_c   1.000
_cell.angle_alpha   90.00
_cell.angle_beta   90.00
_cell.angle_gamma   90.00
#
_symmetry.space_group_name_H-M   'P 1'
#
loop_
_entity.id
_entity.type
_entity.pdbx_description
1 polymer ?
#
loop_
_entity_poly.entity_id
_entity_poly.type
_entity_poly.pdbx_seq_one_letter_code
_entity_poly.pdbx_strand_id
1 'polypeptide(L)'
;MNINKDKIITPVLIGGVVGGILGVFCCLMYIVAGALATYLYSKEEFIELESSAVVGAIAGVIAGVIEFIINFILNMVFLIHMSNTPPMFSGFYSIALAIGFIFSIIFGAILGAIGGVLYHYIANR
;
A
#
# COMPACT_ATOMS: atom_id res chain seq x y z
N MET A 1 18.81 -17.36 -0.11
CA MET A 1 18.56 -16.01 0.43
C MET A 1 17.98 -16.18 1.82
N ASN A 2 18.79 -16.06 2.89
CA ASN A 2 18.29 -16.23 4.26
C ASN A 2 17.76 -14.86 4.73
N ILE A 3 16.58 -14.50 4.24
CA ILE A 3 15.89 -13.29 4.66
C ILE A 3 15.54 -13.48 6.14
N ASN A 4 16.17 -12.69 7.01
CA ASN A 4 15.76 -12.61 8.40
C ASN A 4 14.39 -11.90 8.43
N LYS A 5 13.33 -12.69 8.31
CA LYS A 5 11.94 -12.22 8.17
C LYS A 5 11.57 -11.21 9.26
N ASP A 6 12.10 -11.41 10.46
CA ASP A 6 11.86 -10.57 11.63
C ASP A 6 12.37 -9.14 11.45
N LYS A 7 13.43 -8.95 10.65
CA LYS A 7 14.01 -7.64 10.34
C LYS A 7 13.33 -6.96 9.15
N ILE A 8 12.79 -7.73 8.20
CA ILE A 8 12.10 -7.16 7.03
C ILE A 8 10.67 -6.74 7.37
N ILE A 9 9.99 -7.42 8.29
CA ILE A 9 8.59 -7.16 8.61
C ILE A 9 8.39 -5.76 9.17
N THR A 10 9.23 -5.32 10.10
CA THR A 10 9.08 -4.01 10.75
C THR A 10 9.13 -2.82 9.77
N PRO A 11 10.16 -2.68 8.90
CA PRO A 11 10.23 -1.57 7.95
C PRO A 11 9.12 -1.61 6.90
N VAL A 12 8.76 -2.82 6.45
CA VAL A 12 7.66 -3.04 5.51
C VAL A 12 6.32 -2.64 6.12
N LEU A 13 6.09 -2.98 7.38
CA LEU A 13 4.86 -2.64 8.10
C LEU A 13 4.76 -1.13 8.33
N ILE A 14 5.85 -0.48 8.73
CA ILE A 14 5.89 0.98 8.92
C ILE A 14 5.64 1.69 7.59
N GLY A 15 6.34 1.30 6.53
CA GLY A 15 6.17 1.87 5.19
C GLY A 15 4.75 1.65 4.64
N GLY A 16 4.20 0.45 4.84
CA GLY A 16 2.84 0.11 4.44
C GLY A 16 1.76 0.87 5.22
N VAL A 17 1.89 1.01 6.54
CA VAL A 17 0.90 1.73 7.37
C VAL A 17 0.92 3.23 7.07
N VAL A 18 2.10 3.85 7.05
CA VAL A 18 2.24 5.27 6.71
C VAL A 18 1.76 5.49 5.27
N GLY A 19 2.16 4.61 4.35
CA GLY A 19 1.74 4.61 2.96
C GLY A 19 0.24 4.50 2.76
N GLY A 20 -0.43 3.60 3.48
CA GLY A 20 -1.88 3.38 3.38
C GLY A 20 -2.70 4.53 3.93
N ILE A 21 -2.23 5.19 5.00
CA ILE A 21 -2.88 6.39 5.54
C ILE A 21 -2.74 7.56 4.56
N LEU A 22 -1.55 7.75 3.97
CA LEU A 22 -1.34 8.80 2.95
C LEU A 22 -1.98 8.44 1.60
N GLY A 23 -2.15 7.15 1.31
CA GLY A 23 -2.74 6.59 0.08
C GLY A 23 -4.16 7.09 -0.18
N VAL A 24 -4.91 7.38 0.89
CA VAL A 24 -6.27 7.95 0.84
C VAL A 24 -6.34 9.22 -0.02
N PHE A 25 -5.25 9.99 -0.14
CA PHE A 25 -5.22 11.22 -0.95
C PHE A 25 -4.85 10.98 -2.42
N CYS A 26 -3.96 10.03 -2.72
CA CYS A 26 -3.53 9.75 -4.08
C CYS A 26 -2.73 8.44 -4.17
N CYS A 27 -2.93 7.68 -5.24
CA CYS A 27 -2.18 6.46 -5.54
C CYS A 27 -0.66 6.69 -5.67
N LEU A 28 -0.22 7.92 -5.93
CA LEU A 28 1.21 8.25 -5.94
C LEU A 28 1.90 8.01 -4.58
N MET A 29 1.13 8.03 -3.48
CA MET A 29 1.67 7.78 -2.14
C MET A 29 2.10 6.33 -1.94
N TYR A 30 1.66 5.39 -2.77
CA TYR A 30 2.20 4.03 -2.79
C TYR A 30 3.68 3.98 -3.16
N ILE A 31 4.15 4.91 -4.01
CA ILE A 31 5.56 5.04 -4.36
C ILE A 31 6.36 5.47 -3.13
N VAL A 32 5.81 6.42 -2.35
CA VAL A 32 6.44 6.89 -1.11
C VAL A 32 6.47 5.77 -0.07
N ALA A 33 5.39 4.98 0.03
CA ALA A 33 5.31 3.81 0.92
C ALA A 33 6.43 2.80 0.62
N GLY A 34 6.60 2.45 -0.66
CA GLY A 34 7.65 1.56 -1.14
C GLY A 34 9.03 2.12 -0.88
N ALA A 35 9.28 3.39 -1.25
CA ALA A 35 10.56 4.06 -1.03
C ALA A 35 10.93 4.14 0.46
N LEU A 36 9.94 4.42 1.33
CA LEU A 36 10.14 4.50 2.78
C LEU A 36 10.48 3.11 3.37
N ALA A 37 9.76 2.07 2.96
CA ALA A 37 10.06 0.70 3.40
C ALA A 37 11.48 0.28 3.01
N THR A 38 11.88 0.57 1.77
CA THR A 38 13.23 0.29 1.27
C THR A 38 14.29 1.14 1.97
N TYR A 39 14.00 2.39 2.33
CA TYR A 39 14.90 3.22 3.14
C TYR A 39 15.13 2.67 4.55
N LEU A 40 14.07 2.25 5.25
CA LEU A 40 14.28 1.65 6.57
C LEU A 40 15.02 0.32 6.46
N TYR A 41 14.72 -0.48 5.43
CA TYR A 41 15.44 -1.72 5.16
C TYR A 41 16.93 -1.49 4.86
N SER A 42 17.27 -0.37 4.20
CA SER A 42 18.66 -0.06 3.82
C SER A 42 19.54 0.30 5.00
N LYS A 43 18.94 0.60 6.16
CA LYS A 43 19.67 0.83 7.41
C LYS A 43 20.05 -0.47 8.11
N GLU A 44 19.39 -1.57 7.80
CA GLU A 44 19.59 -2.84 8.49
C GLU A 44 20.47 -3.81 7.68
N GLU A 45 20.33 -3.83 6.35
CA GLU A 45 21.10 -4.70 5.46
C GLU A 45 21.46 -4.04 4.12
N PHE A 46 22.49 -4.59 3.46
CA PHE A 46 22.88 -4.17 2.11
C PHE A 46 21.79 -4.59 1.12
N ILE A 47 21.27 -3.63 0.35
CA ILE A 47 20.13 -3.85 -0.52
C ILE A 47 20.58 -4.23 -1.93
N GLU A 48 20.19 -5.42 -2.38
CA GLU A 48 20.18 -5.75 -3.81
C GLU A 48 18.92 -5.20 -4.48
N LEU A 49 19.04 -4.86 -5.78
CA LEU A 49 17.97 -4.24 -6.57
C LEU A 49 16.68 -5.10 -6.58
N GLU A 50 16.82 -6.42 -6.64
CA GLU A 50 15.69 -7.36 -6.56
C GLU A 50 15.02 -7.33 -5.18
N SER A 51 15.81 -7.31 -4.10
CA SER A 51 15.30 -7.21 -2.73
C SER A 51 14.55 -5.89 -2.50
N SER A 52 15.05 -4.78 -3.06
CA SER A 52 14.40 -3.46 -2.98
C SER A 52 13.01 -3.44 -3.61
N ALA A 53 12.84 -4.11 -4.75
CA ALA A 53 11.58 -4.20 -5.47
C ALA A 53 10.57 -5.06 -4.69
N VAL A 54 11.02 -6.19 -4.14
CA VAL A 54 10.17 -7.10 -3.36
C VAL A 54 9.71 -6.43 -2.07
N VAL A 55 10.61 -5.79 -1.33
CA VAL A 55 10.28 -5.05 -0.10
C VAL A 55 9.28 -3.93 -0.38
N GLY A 56 9.52 -3.16 -1.46
CA GLY A 56 8.61 -2.11 -1.90
C GLY A 56 7.23 -2.65 -2.31
N ALA A 57 7.18 -3.78 -3.02
CA ALA A 57 5.94 -4.42 -3.42
C ALA A 57 5.11 -4.88 -2.22
N ILE A 58 5.73 -5.53 -1.23
CA ILE A 58 5.04 -6.01 -0.03
C ILE A 58 4.50 -4.83 0.78
N ALA A 59 5.30 -3.76 0.94
CA ALA A 59 4.86 -2.54 1.60
C ALA A 59 3.68 -1.88 0.85
N GLY A 60 3.73 -1.88 -0.48
CA GLY A 60 2.65 -1.39 -1.34
C GLY A 60 1.35 -2.18 -1.22
N VAL A 61 1.43 -3.52 -1.13
CA VAL A 61 0.25 -4.37 -0.85
C VAL A 61 -0.38 -4.01 0.49
N ILE A 62 0.43 -3.89 1.54
CA ILE A 62 -0.05 -3.54 2.88
C ILE A 62 -0.70 -2.16 2.87
N ALA A 63 -0.07 -1.18 2.19
CA ALA A 63 -0.66 0.14 2.00
C ALA A 63 -2.01 0.07 1.30
N GLY A 64 -2.14 -0.74 0.23
CA GLY A 64 -3.39 -0.87 -0.52
C GLY A 64 -4.52 -1.50 0.28
N VAL A 65 -4.19 -2.47 1.14
CA VAL A 65 -5.15 -3.07 2.08
C VAL A 65 -5.63 -2.04 3.10
N ILE A 66 -4.71 -1.26 3.67
CA ILE A 66 -5.04 -0.24 4.69
C ILE A 66 -5.87 0.89 4.07
N GLU A 67 -5.49 1.39 2.90
CA GLU A 67 -6.25 2.40 2.17
C GLU A 67 -7.68 1.91 1.90
N PHE A 68 -7.83 0.67 1.44
CA PHE A 68 -9.14 0.09 1.17
C PHE A 68 -10.00 0.03 2.44
N ILE A 69 -9.44 -0.40 3.57
CA ILE A 69 -10.15 -0.45 4.86
C ILE A 69 -10.61 0.95 5.27
N ILE A 70 -9.73 1.96 5.17
CA ILE A 70 -10.05 3.34 5.53
C ILE A 70 -11.15 3.88 4.60
N ASN A 71 -11.00 3.71 3.29
CA ASN A 71 -12.00 4.13 2.30
C ASN A 71 -13.34 3.43 2.50
N PHE A 72 -13.34 2.14 2.85
CA PHE A 72 -14.55 1.39 3.14
C PHE A 72 -15.29 1.97 4.34
N ILE A 73 -14.59 2.26 5.44
CA ILE A 73 -15.18 2.87 6.64
C ILE A 73 -15.72 4.26 6.33
N LEU A 74 -14.95 5.11 5.64
CA LEU A 74 -15.37 6.47 5.26
C LEU A 74 -16.62 6.44 4.36
N ASN A 75 -16.64 5.53 3.37
CA ASN A 75 -17.80 5.36 2.49
C ASN A 75 -19.02 4.89 3.29
N MET A 76 -18.88 3.92 4.19
CA MET A 76 -19.99 3.44 5.03
C MET A 76 -20.56 4.55 5.93
N VAL A 77 -19.70 5.33 6.58
CA VAL A 77 -20.13 6.45 7.43
C VAL A 77 -20.85 7.52 6.62
N PHE A 78 -20.35 7.85 5.43
CA PHE A 78 -20.99 8.80 4.52
C PHE A 78 -22.36 8.32 4.03
N LEU A 79 -22.48 7.03 3.68
CA LEU A 79 -23.71 6.42 3.23
C LEU A 79 -24.79 6.40 4.32
N ILE A 80 -24.40 6.16 5.58
CA ILE A 80 -25.31 6.19 6.74
C ILE A 80 -25.81 7.63 7.01
N HIS A 81 -24.97 8.64 6.86
CA HIS A 81 -25.37 10.04 7.05
C HIS A 81 -26.24 10.59 5.91
N MET A 82 -26.07 10.07 4.69
CA MET A 82 -26.89 10.39 3.52
C MET A 82 -28.13 9.48 3.45
N SER A 83 -29.04 9.57 4.41
CA SER A 83 -30.20 8.67 4.58
C SER A 83 -31.33 8.82 3.53
N ASN A 84 -31.00 9.01 2.24
CA ASN A 84 -31.95 9.05 1.12
C ASN A 84 -31.50 8.22 -0.10
N THR A 85 -30.56 7.26 0.06
CA THR A 85 -30.13 6.43 -1.06
C THR A 85 -31.09 5.25 -1.31
N PRO A 86 -31.56 5.04 -2.55
CA PRO A 86 -32.51 3.97 -2.88
C PRO A 86 -31.88 2.56 -2.76
N PRO A 87 -32.68 1.52 -2.48
CA PRO A 87 -32.21 0.16 -2.19
C PRO A 87 -31.52 -0.55 -3.36
N MET A 88 -31.55 0.00 -4.58
CA MET A 88 -30.83 -0.53 -5.74
C MET A 88 -29.30 -0.34 -5.65
N PHE A 89 -28.80 0.49 -4.72
CA PHE A 89 -27.38 0.80 -4.59
C PHE A 89 -26.58 -0.27 -3.82
N SER A 90 -27.22 -1.12 -3.02
CA SER A 90 -26.53 -2.06 -2.12
C SER A 90 -25.87 -3.25 -2.84
N GLY A 91 -26.50 -3.78 -3.89
CA GLY A 91 -25.98 -4.93 -4.65
C GLY A 91 -24.77 -4.59 -5.52
N PHE A 92 -24.79 -3.41 -6.16
CA PHE A 92 -23.66 -2.92 -6.96
C PHE A 92 -22.46 -2.52 -6.08
N TYR A 93 -22.70 -2.04 -4.86
CA TYR A 93 -21.63 -1.65 -3.93
C TYR A 93 -20.73 -2.82 -3.54
N SER A 94 -21.30 -4.00 -3.31
CA SER A 94 -20.55 -5.21 -2.93
C SER A 94 -19.60 -5.67 -4.03
N ILE A 95 -20.05 -5.62 -5.29
CA ILE A 95 -19.23 -5.99 -6.46
C ILE A 95 -18.16 -4.93 -6.70
N ALA A 96 -18.51 -3.64 -6.61
CA ALA A 96 -17.56 -2.54 -6.74
C ALA A 96 -16.47 -2.57 -5.65
N LEU A 97 -16.81 -2.96 -4.42
CA LEU A 97 -15.85 -3.14 -3.33
C LEU A 97 -14.88 -4.29 -3.57
N ALA A 98 -15.39 -5.45 -4.01
CA ALA A 98 -14.54 -6.59 -4.30
C ALA A 98 -13.53 -6.28 -5.42
N ILE A 99 -13.99 -5.60 -6.48
CA ILE A 99 -13.14 -5.14 -7.58
C ILE A 99 -12.15 -4.10 -7.06
N GLY A 100 -12.61 -3.09 -6.32
CA GLY A 100 -11.76 -2.04 -5.75
C GLY A 100 -10.66 -2.57 -4.84
N PHE A 101 -10.92 -3.61 -4.06
CA PHE A 101 -9.92 -4.25 -3.21
C PHE A 101 -8.80 -4.89 -4.03
N ILE A 102 -9.17 -5.66 -5.05
CA ILE A 102 -8.21 -6.34 -5.94
C ILE A 102 -7.36 -5.31 -6.66
N PHE A 103 -7.99 -4.26 -7.21
CA PHE A 103 -7.27 -3.17 -7.87
C PHE A 103 -6.34 -2.43 -6.91
N SER A 104 -6.76 -2.14 -5.67
CA SER A 104 -5.93 -1.48 -4.66
C SER A 104 -4.67 -2.30 -4.34
N ILE A 105 -4.81 -3.63 -4.20
CA ILE A 105 -3.66 -4.52 -3.95
C ILE A 105 -2.71 -4.52 -5.15
N ILE A 106 -3.23 -4.67 -6.37
CA ILE A 106 -2.40 -4.74 -7.58
C ILE A 106 -1.68 -3.43 -7.83
N PHE A 107 -2.38 -2.29 -7.78
CA PHE A 107 -1.77 -0.98 -7.96
C PHE A 107 -0.80 -0.66 -6.83
N GLY A 108 -1.16 -0.97 -5.58
CA GLY A 108 -0.29 -0.83 -4.43
C GLY A 108 1.01 -1.62 -4.60
N ALA A 109 0.94 -2.89 -5.02
CA ALA A 109 2.11 -3.71 -5.28
C ALA A 109 3.02 -3.13 -6.37
N ILE A 110 2.44 -2.73 -7.51
CA ILE A 110 3.21 -2.22 -8.66
C ILE A 110 3.88 -0.89 -8.29
N LEU A 111 3.10 0.06 -7.75
CA LEU A 111 3.62 1.39 -7.39
C LEU A 111 4.60 1.31 -6.21
N GLY A 112 4.35 0.43 -5.24
CA GLY A 112 5.28 0.13 -4.16
C GLY A 112 6.60 -0.44 -4.65
N ALA A 113 6.57 -1.39 -5.59
CA ALA A 113 7.77 -1.94 -6.22
C ALA A 113 8.58 -0.85 -6.94
N ILE A 114 7.90 0.01 -7.71
CA ILE A 114 8.54 1.17 -8.37
C ILE A 114 9.18 2.08 -7.33
N GLY A 115 8.50 2.37 -6.22
CA GLY A 115 9.04 3.18 -5.13
C GLY A 115 10.31 2.59 -4.51
N GLY A 116 10.34 1.28 -4.30
CA GLY A 116 11.52 0.61 -3.76
C GLY A 116 12.72 0.62 -4.70
N VAL A 117 12.49 0.35 -5.99
CA VAL A 117 13.54 0.44 -7.02
C VAL A 117 14.04 1.87 -7.17
N LEU A 118 13.14 2.84 -7.19
CA LEU A 118 13.49 4.26 -7.31
C LEU A 118 14.37 4.72 -6.14
N TYR A 119 14.04 4.30 -4.92
CA TYR A 119 14.86 4.59 -3.74
C TYR A 119 16.26 3.98 -3.86
N HIS A 120 16.37 2.73 -4.30
CA HIS A 120 17.66 2.08 -4.50
C HIS A 120 18.54 2.84 -5.51
N TYR A 121 17.96 3.32 -6.63
CA TYR A 121 18.69 4.15 -7.61
C TYR A 121 19.14 5.50 -7.05
N ILE A 122 18.35 6.12 -6.18
CA ILE A 122 18.70 7.40 -5.55
C ILE A 122 19.78 7.20 -4.48
N ALA A 123 19.69 6.13 -3.69
CA ALA A 123 20.61 5.84 -2.60
C ALA A 123 21.99 5.34 -3.08
N ASN A 124 22.06 4.74 -4.28
CA ASN A 124 23.29 4.23 -4.88
C ASN A 124 23.96 5.22 -5.85
N ARG A 125 23.64 6.51 -5.75
CA ARG A 125 24.21 7.59 -6.56
C ARG A 125 25.07 8.51 -5.68
#